data_AF-A0A2R7RF71-F1
#
_entry.id   AF-A0A2R7RF71-F1
#
_cell.length_a   1.000
_cell.length_b   1.000
_cell.length_c   1.000
_cell.angle_alpha   90.00
_cell.angle_beta   90.00
_cell.angle_gamma   90.00
#
_symmetry.space_group_name_H-M   'P 1'
#
loop_
_entity.id
_entity.type
_entity.pdbx_description
1 polymer ?
#
loop_
_entity_poly.entity_id
_entity_poly.type
_entity_poly.pdbx_seq_one_letter_code
_entity_poly.pdbx_strand_id
1 'polypeptide(L)'
;MTTDAGPNAVASDKGTDVTLSQETNPVDGERHQEGAKKKERPKSILALIEFAYGEEGRKLNLARRDLRELSLQPDAAQAETDAVRRLAGGDPFLAVPPSLLAAVAELGPELPVRRRILDLVVVAFASHKVFENRLERLIGVPGKPILTAQEVNEAAKRITFDTLGLHTASDFNEAAQERLRVNAVTAFGLFRVLHEHWTADQFIGDMAAWIWNAPRDRSVPRVAALLATAKNNDALSQLSRHSEVRLQESTTATEKALAQARREELRAVTAEASAKRLSSELEEAIARTAELRAEAETLKRRLSAEQSNRVVDQSHHVDDYEALRTQVIRRLTRQAELLNKGLHALRNGSANVADEFVDRAMSAIDSEVARLKDLEEGRQ
;
A
#
# COMPACT_ATOMS: atom_id res chain seq x y z
N MET A 1 -1.83 -35.83 -54.66
CA MET A 1 -2.31 -37.22 -54.67
C MET A 1 -3.67 -37.22 -53.95
N THR A 2 -4.77 -36.88 -54.62
CA THR A 2 -5.70 -37.77 -55.38
C THR A 2 -6.38 -38.85 -54.54
N THR A 3 -7.60 -38.49 -54.08
CA THR A 3 -8.91 -39.16 -54.28
C THR A 3 -9.05 -40.69 -54.18
N ASP A 4 -9.94 -41.08 -53.26
CA ASP A 4 -11.24 -41.75 -53.50
C ASP A 4 -11.30 -43.23 -53.96
N ALA A 5 -12.08 -44.03 -53.22
CA ALA A 5 -12.96 -45.13 -53.68
C ALA A 5 -13.63 -45.87 -52.50
N GLY A 6 -14.97 -45.96 -52.50
CA GLY A 6 -15.78 -46.93 -51.71
C GLY A 6 -15.65 -48.38 -52.26
N PRO A 7 -16.62 -49.33 -52.10
CA PRO A 7 -18.03 -49.19 -51.66
C PRO A 7 -18.64 -50.37 -50.80
N ASN A 8 -19.95 -50.24 -50.46
CA ASN A 8 -21.05 -51.22 -50.25
C ASN A 8 -20.79 -52.69 -49.81
N ALA A 9 -21.60 -53.18 -48.84
CA ALA A 9 -22.59 -54.28 -49.05
C ALA A 9 -23.38 -54.68 -47.79
N VAL A 10 -24.57 -55.23 -48.06
CA VAL A 10 -25.70 -55.69 -47.23
C VAL A 10 -25.59 -57.19 -46.88
N ALA A 11 -26.15 -57.64 -45.75
CA ALA A 11 -26.89 -58.92 -45.49
C ALA A 11 -26.73 -59.36 -44.01
N SER A 12 -27.79 -59.41 -43.21
CA SER A 12 -28.71 -60.54 -42.97
C SER A 12 -28.08 -61.70 -42.19
N ASP A 13 -28.53 -61.94 -40.95
CA ASP A 13 -29.08 -63.27 -40.61
C ASP A 13 -30.05 -63.24 -39.42
N LYS A 14 -31.03 -64.16 -39.48
CA LYS A 14 -32.16 -64.38 -38.58
C LYS A 14 -31.92 -65.60 -37.68
N GLY A 15 -32.63 -65.63 -36.55
CA GLY A 15 -33.02 -66.87 -35.83
C GLY A 15 -31.97 -67.35 -34.83
N THR A 16 -32.31 -67.72 -33.60
CA THR A 16 -33.41 -68.63 -33.25
C THR A 16 -34.04 -68.32 -31.90
N ASP A 17 -35.34 -68.59 -31.91
CA ASP A 17 -36.34 -68.55 -30.86
C ASP A 17 -36.27 -69.83 -30.00
N VAL A 18 -36.36 -69.71 -28.67
CA VAL A 18 -36.83 -70.77 -27.75
C VAL A 18 -37.56 -70.10 -26.55
N THR A 19 -38.86 -69.91 -26.71
CA THR A 19 -39.95 -70.03 -25.71
C THR A 19 -39.76 -71.23 -24.76
N LEU A 20 -40.29 -71.37 -23.54
CA LEU A 20 -41.48 -70.85 -22.84
C LEU A 20 -41.39 -71.42 -21.41
N SER A 21 -41.80 -70.68 -20.39
CA SER A 21 -42.56 -71.21 -19.23
C SER A 21 -43.18 -70.03 -18.48
N GLN A 22 -44.46 -69.81 -18.76
CA GLN A 22 -45.40 -69.07 -17.94
C GLN A 22 -46.07 -70.03 -16.93
N GLU A 23 -46.83 -69.41 -16.03
CA GLU A 23 -47.77 -69.95 -15.02
C GLU A 23 -47.15 -70.04 -13.61
N THR A 24 -47.61 -69.32 -12.58
CA THR A 24 -48.96 -68.81 -12.27
C THR A 24 -48.91 -67.60 -11.29
N ASN A 25 -49.68 -66.54 -11.57
CA ASN A 25 -50.25 -65.59 -10.60
C ASN A 25 -51.56 -66.19 -10.03
N PRO A 26 -52.06 -65.84 -8.82
CA PRO A 26 -52.79 -64.57 -8.61
C PRO A 26 -52.68 -63.94 -7.17
N VAL A 27 -52.66 -62.59 -7.06
CA VAL A 27 -53.75 -61.70 -6.50
C VAL A 27 -53.75 -61.67 -4.95
N ASP A 28 -53.67 -60.59 -4.17
CA ASP A 28 -54.23 -59.21 -4.14
C ASP A 28 -53.17 -58.26 -3.53
N GLY A 29 -53.07 -56.96 -3.83
CA GLY A 29 -54.11 -55.94 -3.78
C GLY A 29 -53.91 -55.10 -2.50
N GLU A 30 -53.83 -53.77 -2.65
CA GLU A 30 -53.77 -52.73 -1.59
C GLU A 30 -52.40 -52.39 -0.98
N ARG A 31 -51.67 -51.47 -1.63
CA ARG A 31 -51.16 -50.27 -0.93
C ARG A 31 -51.30 -49.03 -1.80
N HIS A 32 -52.30 -48.25 -1.41
CA HIS A 32 -52.56 -46.85 -1.69
C HIS A 32 -51.45 -46.09 -2.44
N GLN A 33 -51.72 -45.79 -3.70
CA GLN A 33 -51.25 -44.55 -4.31
C GLN A 33 -51.96 -43.39 -3.60
N GLU A 34 -51.35 -42.86 -2.54
CA GLU A 34 -51.71 -41.53 -2.07
C GLU A 34 -51.19 -40.52 -3.09
N GLY A 35 -52.14 -39.97 -3.85
CA GLY A 35 -51.88 -38.97 -4.86
C GLY A 35 -51.06 -37.81 -4.31
N ALA A 36 -49.98 -37.48 -5.02
CA ALA A 36 -49.33 -36.19 -4.91
C ALA A 36 -50.37 -35.10 -5.18
N LYS A 37 -50.95 -34.53 -4.12
CA LYS A 37 -51.79 -33.35 -4.18
C LYS A 37 -50.97 -32.27 -4.89
N LYS A 38 -51.37 -31.89 -6.10
CA LYS A 38 -50.89 -30.68 -6.77
C LYS A 38 -51.23 -29.52 -5.82
N LYS A 39 -50.26 -29.08 -5.02
CA LYS A 39 -50.41 -27.96 -4.09
C LYS A 39 -50.91 -26.74 -4.88
N GLU A 40 -51.96 -26.11 -4.35
CA GLU A 40 -52.63 -24.97 -4.97
C GLU A 40 -51.64 -23.82 -5.18
N ARG A 41 -51.75 -23.12 -6.33
CA ARG A 41 -50.85 -22.02 -6.67
C ARG A 41 -51.13 -20.82 -5.74
N PRO A 42 -50.10 -20.18 -5.17
CA PRO A 42 -50.28 -19.10 -4.21
C PRO A 42 -50.87 -17.86 -4.90
N LYS A 43 -51.95 -17.30 -4.33
CA LYS A 43 -52.63 -16.08 -4.82
C LYS A 43 -52.28 -14.83 -3.99
N SER A 44 -51.64 -15.00 -2.83
CA SER A 44 -51.20 -13.94 -1.92
C SER A 44 -49.73 -14.13 -1.52
N ILE A 45 -49.08 -13.07 -1.06
CA ILE A 45 -47.68 -13.10 -0.62
C ILE A 45 -47.48 -14.03 0.58
N LEU A 46 -48.45 -14.05 1.51
CA LEU A 46 -48.45 -14.98 2.64
C LEU A 46 -48.50 -16.45 2.19
N ALA A 47 -49.39 -16.79 1.25
CA ALA A 47 -49.48 -18.14 0.70
C ALA A 47 -48.21 -18.54 -0.08
N LEU A 48 -47.54 -17.58 -0.73
CA LEU A 48 -46.27 -17.81 -1.41
C LEU A 48 -45.16 -18.18 -0.42
N ILE A 49 -45.09 -17.49 0.72
CA ILE A 49 -44.09 -17.72 1.75
C ILE A 49 -44.34 -19.05 2.44
N GLU A 50 -45.58 -19.34 2.83
CA GLU A 50 -45.96 -20.65 3.39
C GLU A 50 -45.65 -21.79 2.40
N PHE A 51 -45.91 -21.59 1.11
CA PHE A 51 -45.53 -22.53 0.07
C PHE A 51 -44.00 -22.70 -0.03
N ALA A 52 -43.23 -21.62 0.04
CA ALA A 52 -41.78 -21.67 -0.05
C ALA A 52 -41.13 -22.39 1.15
N TYR A 53 -41.63 -22.13 2.37
CA TYR A 53 -41.19 -22.83 3.58
C TYR A 53 -41.68 -24.29 3.61
N GLY A 54 -42.87 -24.58 3.07
CA GLY A 54 -43.38 -25.95 2.91
C GLY A 54 -42.69 -26.80 1.82
N GLU A 55 -41.80 -26.20 1.02
CA GLU A 55 -40.93 -26.88 0.05
C GLU A 55 -39.46 -26.97 0.54
N GLU A 56 -39.18 -26.57 1.79
CA GLU A 56 -37.86 -26.69 2.45
C GLU A 56 -36.70 -26.10 1.62
N GLY A 57 -36.95 -25.01 0.91
CA GLY A 57 -35.93 -24.34 0.10
C GLY A 57 -35.61 -24.99 -1.25
N ARG A 58 -36.42 -25.96 -1.71
CA ARG A 58 -36.34 -26.46 -3.10
C ARG A 58 -36.62 -25.34 -4.11
N LYS A 59 -36.11 -25.52 -5.33
CA LYS A 59 -36.30 -24.55 -6.43
C LYS A 59 -37.79 -24.33 -6.69
N LEU A 60 -38.24 -23.10 -6.48
CA LEU A 60 -39.61 -22.69 -6.72
C LEU A 60 -39.83 -22.50 -8.22
N ASN A 61 -40.56 -23.43 -8.85
CA ASN A 61 -40.96 -23.31 -10.26
C ASN A 61 -42.21 -22.43 -10.37
N LEU A 62 -42.07 -21.14 -10.09
CA LEU A 62 -43.17 -20.17 -10.17
C LEU A 62 -43.16 -19.50 -11.54
N ALA A 63 -44.31 -19.48 -12.22
CA ALA A 63 -44.41 -18.77 -13.48
C ALA A 63 -44.40 -17.25 -13.23
N ARG A 64 -43.74 -16.48 -14.12
CA ARG A 64 -43.71 -15.01 -14.05
C ARG A 64 -45.10 -14.36 -14.00
N ARG A 65 -46.13 -15.03 -14.51
CA ARG A 65 -47.53 -14.58 -14.45
C ARG A 65 -48.09 -14.70 -13.04
N ASP A 66 -47.91 -15.85 -12.41
CA ASP A 66 -48.39 -16.14 -11.05
C ASP A 66 -47.80 -15.14 -10.02
N LEU A 67 -46.53 -14.77 -10.18
CA LEU A 67 -45.86 -13.78 -9.32
C LEU A 67 -46.31 -12.33 -9.58
N ARG A 68 -46.84 -12.02 -10.78
CA ARG A 68 -47.41 -10.70 -11.11
C ARG A 68 -48.85 -10.55 -10.62
N GLU A 69 -49.57 -11.66 -10.53
CA GLU A 69 -50.96 -11.73 -10.07
C GLU A 69 -51.08 -11.74 -8.55
N LEU A 70 -49.95 -11.75 -7.82
CA LEU A 70 -49.94 -11.66 -6.36
C LEU A 70 -50.57 -10.36 -5.89
N SER A 71 -51.63 -10.47 -5.11
CA SER A 71 -52.32 -9.34 -4.53
C SER A 71 -51.55 -8.82 -3.31
N LEU A 72 -51.21 -7.52 -3.32
CA LEU A 72 -50.66 -6.81 -2.17
C LEU A 72 -51.81 -6.41 -1.24
N GLN A 73 -51.86 -6.97 -0.04
CA GLN A 73 -52.81 -6.59 0.99
C GLN A 73 -52.09 -5.78 2.07
N PRO A 74 -52.15 -4.43 2.04
CA PRO A 74 -51.41 -3.59 3.00
C PRO A 74 -51.84 -3.83 4.45
N ASP A 75 -53.10 -4.18 4.68
CA ASP A 75 -53.65 -4.47 6.02
C ASP A 75 -53.16 -5.82 6.58
N ALA A 76 -52.69 -6.73 5.73
CA ALA A 76 -52.13 -8.02 6.11
C ALA A 76 -50.62 -7.95 6.39
N ALA A 77 -50.00 -6.76 6.25
CA ALA A 77 -48.56 -6.63 6.30
C ALA A 77 -47.92 -7.08 7.62
N GLN A 78 -48.58 -6.81 8.75
CA GLN A 78 -48.09 -7.25 10.06
C GLN A 78 -48.23 -8.77 10.23
N ALA A 79 -49.36 -9.34 9.78
CA ALA A 79 -49.59 -10.78 9.81
C ALA A 79 -48.57 -11.55 8.95
N GLU A 80 -48.19 -11.01 7.79
CA GLU A 80 -47.12 -11.54 6.94
C GLU A 80 -45.77 -11.54 7.68
N THR A 81 -45.42 -10.43 8.35
CA THR A 81 -44.14 -10.35 9.08
C THR A 81 -44.07 -11.32 10.26
N ASP A 82 -45.18 -11.49 10.99
CA ASP A 82 -45.25 -12.42 12.12
C ASP A 82 -45.32 -13.88 11.67
N ALA A 83 -45.87 -14.17 10.49
CA ALA A 83 -45.78 -15.48 9.85
C ALA A 83 -44.34 -15.81 9.44
N VAL A 84 -43.64 -14.87 8.77
CA VAL A 84 -42.23 -15.04 8.39
C VAL A 84 -41.35 -15.24 9.61
N ARG A 85 -41.53 -14.46 10.68
CA ARG A 85 -40.73 -14.63 11.90
C ARG A 85 -40.87 -16.04 12.49
N ARG A 86 -42.08 -16.60 12.49
CA ARG A 86 -42.34 -17.97 12.96
C ARG A 86 -41.74 -19.03 12.03
N LEU A 87 -41.93 -18.89 10.73
CA LEU A 87 -41.43 -19.84 9.72
C LEU A 87 -39.90 -19.81 9.60
N ALA A 88 -39.30 -18.62 9.62
CA ALA A 88 -37.84 -18.44 9.61
C ALA A 88 -37.17 -19.00 10.86
N GLY A 89 -37.86 -18.98 12.02
CA GLY A 89 -37.40 -19.66 13.23
C GLY A 89 -37.31 -21.19 13.08
N GLY A 90 -38.03 -21.76 12.12
CA GLY A 90 -37.96 -23.18 11.75
C GLY A 90 -37.01 -23.52 10.61
N ASP A 91 -36.26 -22.55 10.06
CA ASP A 91 -35.27 -22.74 8.99
C ASP A 91 -33.84 -22.49 9.51
N PRO A 92 -33.23 -23.46 10.22
CA PRO A 92 -31.91 -23.31 10.82
C PRO A 92 -30.76 -23.25 9.80
N PHE A 93 -31.02 -23.58 8.52
CA PHE A 93 -30.01 -23.63 7.46
C PHE A 93 -30.19 -22.54 6.40
N LEU A 94 -31.14 -21.62 6.59
CA LEU A 94 -31.48 -20.56 5.63
C LEU A 94 -31.71 -21.09 4.21
N ALA A 95 -32.35 -22.24 4.06
CA ALA A 95 -32.56 -22.86 2.75
C ALA A 95 -33.59 -22.11 1.89
N VAL A 96 -34.55 -21.42 2.52
CA VAL A 96 -35.67 -20.77 1.83
C VAL A 96 -35.31 -19.41 1.23
N PRO A 97 -34.58 -18.50 1.93
CA PRO A 97 -34.26 -17.19 1.40
C PRO A 97 -33.52 -17.17 0.04
N PRO A 98 -32.49 -18.01 -0.23
CA PRO A 98 -31.86 -18.05 -1.55
C PRO A 98 -32.83 -18.42 -2.68
N SER A 99 -33.66 -19.44 -2.47
CA SER A 99 -34.61 -19.93 -3.47
C SER A 99 -35.74 -18.93 -3.75
N LEU A 100 -36.22 -18.24 -2.70
CA LEU A 100 -37.20 -17.17 -2.84
C LEU A 100 -36.62 -15.98 -3.60
N LEU A 101 -35.41 -15.52 -3.25
CA LEU A 101 -34.74 -14.41 -3.93
C LEU A 101 -34.44 -14.75 -5.39
N ALA A 102 -34.03 -15.98 -5.70
CA ALA A 102 -33.80 -16.42 -7.08
C ALA A 102 -35.10 -16.39 -7.91
N ALA A 103 -36.23 -16.83 -7.35
CA ALA A 103 -37.53 -16.76 -8.03
C ALA A 103 -37.98 -15.30 -8.24
N VAL A 104 -37.72 -14.42 -7.28
CA VAL A 104 -38.02 -12.97 -7.37
C VAL A 104 -37.08 -12.26 -8.35
N ALA A 105 -35.85 -12.73 -8.55
CA ALA A 105 -34.92 -12.16 -9.52
C ALA A 105 -35.42 -12.27 -10.97
N GLU A 106 -36.27 -13.25 -11.27
CA GLU A 106 -36.94 -13.36 -12.57
C GLU A 106 -38.02 -12.26 -12.79
N LEU A 107 -38.38 -11.54 -11.73
CA LEU A 107 -39.27 -10.38 -11.79
C LEU A 107 -38.46 -9.12 -12.09
N GLY A 108 -38.95 -8.35 -13.06
CA GLY A 108 -38.36 -7.07 -13.45
C GLY A 108 -38.26 -6.07 -12.28
N PRO A 109 -37.46 -5.01 -12.44
CA PRO A 109 -37.06 -4.10 -11.36
C PRO A 109 -38.18 -3.26 -10.71
N GLU A 110 -39.38 -3.22 -11.29
CA GLU A 110 -40.39 -2.20 -10.96
C GLU A 110 -41.62 -2.71 -10.20
N LEU A 111 -41.65 -3.98 -9.78
CA LEU A 111 -42.85 -4.52 -9.13
C LEU A 111 -42.85 -4.25 -7.61
N PRO A 112 -43.91 -3.65 -7.04
CA PRO A 112 -44.04 -3.43 -5.59
C PRO A 112 -44.03 -4.74 -4.79
N VAL A 113 -44.46 -5.85 -5.42
CA VAL A 113 -44.36 -7.21 -4.88
C VAL A 113 -42.91 -7.60 -4.59
N ARG A 114 -41.96 -7.24 -5.46
CA ARG A 114 -40.53 -7.51 -5.24
C ARG A 114 -40.01 -6.77 -4.01
N ARG A 115 -40.34 -5.49 -3.85
CA ARG A 115 -39.94 -4.71 -2.66
C ARG A 115 -40.50 -5.34 -1.39
N ARG A 116 -41.79 -5.69 -1.40
CA ARG A 116 -42.43 -6.34 -0.24
C ARG A 116 -41.78 -7.67 0.12
N ILE A 117 -41.41 -8.49 -0.86
CA ILE A 117 -40.70 -9.75 -0.59
C ILE A 117 -39.29 -9.50 -0.04
N LEU A 118 -38.58 -8.48 -0.54
CA LEU A 118 -37.28 -8.09 0.01
C LEU A 118 -37.40 -7.66 1.47
N ASP A 119 -38.41 -6.88 1.84
CA ASP A 119 -38.66 -6.49 3.23
C ASP A 119 -38.91 -7.72 4.12
N LEU A 120 -39.67 -8.70 3.61
CA LEU A 120 -39.94 -9.94 4.34
C LEU A 120 -38.69 -10.82 4.48
N VAL A 121 -37.81 -10.83 3.47
CA VAL A 121 -36.50 -11.50 3.57
C VAL A 121 -35.60 -10.83 4.62
N VAL A 122 -35.66 -9.50 4.77
CA VAL A 122 -34.98 -8.80 5.88
C VAL A 122 -35.49 -9.28 7.23
N VAL A 123 -36.80 -9.52 7.39
CA VAL A 123 -37.37 -10.12 8.61
C VAL A 123 -36.87 -11.55 8.85
N ALA A 124 -36.73 -12.35 7.79
CA ALA A 124 -36.16 -13.68 7.87
C ALA A 124 -34.68 -13.63 8.32
N PHE A 125 -33.88 -12.71 7.77
CA PHE A 125 -32.50 -12.51 8.20
C PHE A 125 -32.42 -12.02 9.65
N ALA A 126 -33.28 -11.09 10.07
CA ALA A 126 -33.33 -10.59 11.44
C ALA A 126 -33.60 -11.69 12.47
N SER A 127 -34.32 -12.74 12.06
CA SER A 127 -34.67 -13.88 12.91
C SER A 127 -33.51 -14.90 13.03
N HIS A 128 -32.48 -14.79 12.19
CA HIS A 128 -31.40 -15.78 12.11
C HIS A 128 -30.11 -15.31 12.78
N LYS A 129 -29.44 -16.23 13.48
CA LYS A 129 -28.24 -15.96 14.30
C LYS A 129 -27.01 -15.53 13.49
N VAL A 130 -26.93 -15.89 12.20
CA VAL A 130 -25.88 -15.38 11.28
C VAL A 130 -25.90 -13.86 11.17
N PHE A 131 -27.09 -13.24 11.16
CA PHE A 131 -27.25 -11.81 10.91
C PHE A 131 -27.60 -11.02 12.17
N GLU A 132 -27.63 -11.68 13.34
CA GLU A 132 -27.79 -11.05 14.64
C GLU A 132 -26.72 -9.97 14.83
N ASN A 133 -27.13 -8.77 15.25
CA ASN A 133 -26.30 -7.56 15.38
C ASN A 133 -25.72 -6.99 14.06
N ARG A 134 -26.10 -7.53 12.90
CA ARG A 134 -25.62 -7.07 11.57
C ARG A 134 -26.74 -6.51 10.68
N LEU A 135 -27.99 -6.56 11.14
CA LEU A 135 -29.17 -6.12 10.38
C LEU A 135 -29.11 -4.65 9.96
N GLU A 136 -28.64 -3.76 10.85
CA GLU A 136 -28.54 -2.33 10.54
C GLU A 136 -27.50 -2.03 9.43
N ARG A 137 -26.47 -2.89 9.31
CA ARG A 137 -25.47 -2.84 8.23
C ARG A 137 -25.95 -3.51 6.94
N LEU A 138 -26.96 -4.37 7.04
CA LEU A 138 -27.61 -5.02 5.91
C LEU A 138 -28.53 -4.03 5.17
N ILE A 139 -29.31 -3.24 5.93
CA ILE A 139 -30.27 -2.26 5.40
C ILE A 139 -29.59 -0.95 4.97
N GLY A 140 -28.30 -0.78 5.26
CA GLY A 140 -27.51 0.36 4.79
C GLY A 140 -27.81 1.66 5.54
N VAL A 141 -28.02 1.59 6.85
CA VAL A 141 -28.21 2.80 7.68
C VAL A 141 -26.97 3.71 7.57
N PRO A 142 -27.12 5.00 7.25
CA PRO A 142 -25.99 5.91 7.04
C PRO A 142 -25.12 6.00 8.29
N GLY A 143 -23.80 5.87 8.12
CA GLY A 143 -22.81 5.97 9.19
C GLY A 143 -22.23 4.64 9.69
N LYS A 144 -22.72 3.49 9.20
CA LYS A 144 -22.10 2.18 9.47
C LYS A 144 -21.45 1.58 8.22
N PRO A 145 -20.30 0.89 8.33
CA PRO A 145 -19.69 0.22 7.19
C PRO A 145 -20.62 -0.85 6.63
N ILE A 146 -20.71 -0.95 5.31
CA ILE A 146 -21.53 -1.94 4.61
C ILE A 146 -21.09 -3.35 5.04
N LEU A 147 -22.05 -4.24 5.29
CA LEU A 147 -21.75 -5.65 5.58
C LEU A 147 -21.17 -6.32 4.33
N THR A 148 -20.06 -7.05 4.45
CA THR A 148 -19.40 -7.75 3.32
C THR A 148 -19.73 -9.25 3.30
N ALA A 149 -19.62 -9.90 2.12
CA ALA A 149 -19.81 -11.34 1.99
C ALA A 149 -18.81 -12.16 2.82
N GLN A 150 -17.58 -11.65 2.98
CA GLN A 150 -16.55 -12.24 3.85
C GLN A 150 -17.03 -12.31 5.30
N GLU A 151 -17.60 -11.22 5.82
CA GLU A 151 -18.09 -11.18 7.20
C GLU A 151 -19.26 -12.14 7.43
N VAL A 152 -20.15 -12.30 6.44
CA VAL A 152 -21.25 -13.28 6.49
C VAL A 152 -20.71 -14.70 6.46
N ASN A 153 -19.71 -14.97 5.62
CA ASN A 153 -19.03 -16.26 5.53
C ASN A 153 -18.36 -16.64 6.86
N GLU A 154 -17.62 -15.71 7.47
CA GLU A 154 -16.98 -15.94 8.77
C GLU A 154 -18.00 -16.05 9.92
N ALA A 155 -19.11 -15.32 9.85
CA ALA A 155 -20.21 -15.48 10.79
C ALA A 155 -20.83 -16.89 10.71
N ALA A 156 -21.08 -17.39 9.50
CA ALA A 156 -21.64 -18.72 9.29
C ALA A 156 -20.69 -19.83 9.79
N LYS A 157 -19.37 -19.66 9.66
CA LYS A 157 -18.38 -20.60 10.20
C LYS A 157 -18.36 -20.67 11.72
N ARG A 158 -18.65 -19.55 12.41
CA ARG A 158 -18.59 -19.45 13.88
C ARG A 158 -19.84 -19.97 14.57
N ILE A 159 -20.89 -20.31 13.83
CA ILE A 159 -22.13 -20.84 14.38
C ILE A 159 -21.93 -22.29 14.83
N THR A 160 -22.42 -22.57 16.02
CA THR A 160 -22.43 -23.91 16.61
C THR A 160 -23.86 -24.45 16.65
N PHE A 161 -24.00 -25.77 16.80
CA PHE A 161 -25.30 -26.44 16.87
C PHE A 161 -26.19 -25.87 18.00
N ASP A 162 -25.60 -25.52 19.15
CA ASP A 162 -26.31 -24.89 20.28
C ASP A 162 -26.92 -23.54 19.89
N THR A 163 -26.21 -22.74 19.11
CA THR A 163 -26.70 -21.41 18.69
C THR A 163 -27.88 -21.48 17.72
N LEU A 164 -28.02 -22.59 16.98
CA LEU A 164 -29.14 -22.85 16.08
C LEU A 164 -30.35 -23.49 16.79
N GLY A 165 -30.25 -23.76 18.10
CA GLY A 165 -31.30 -24.45 18.85
C GLY A 165 -31.44 -25.93 18.46
N LEU A 166 -30.40 -26.53 17.86
CA LEU A 166 -30.40 -27.95 17.49
C LEU A 166 -30.05 -28.80 18.72
N HIS A 167 -30.86 -29.83 18.98
CA HIS A 167 -30.72 -30.67 20.16
C HIS A 167 -29.61 -31.74 20.05
N THR A 168 -29.07 -31.98 18.85
CA THR A 168 -28.08 -33.04 18.63
C THR A 168 -26.97 -32.58 17.68
N ALA A 169 -25.73 -32.80 18.09
CA ALA A 169 -24.54 -32.47 17.29
C ALA A 169 -24.42 -33.31 15.99
N SER A 170 -25.16 -34.42 15.88
CA SER A 170 -25.24 -35.23 14.65
C SER A 170 -25.88 -34.49 13.48
N ASP A 171 -26.80 -33.56 13.79
CA ASP A 171 -27.59 -32.85 12.79
C ASP A 171 -26.82 -31.66 12.20
N PHE A 172 -25.71 -31.28 12.86
CA PHE A 172 -24.80 -30.23 12.45
C PHE A 172 -23.42 -30.80 12.10
N ASN A 173 -23.37 -31.59 11.04
CA ASN A 173 -22.13 -32.10 10.46
C ASN A 173 -21.46 -31.08 9.51
N GLU A 174 -20.25 -31.38 9.04
CA GLU A 174 -19.49 -30.51 8.12
C GLU A 174 -20.28 -30.17 6.85
N ALA A 175 -21.05 -31.12 6.32
CA ALA A 175 -21.90 -30.88 5.14
C ALA A 175 -23.08 -29.93 5.42
N ALA A 176 -23.66 -29.99 6.63
CA ALA A 176 -24.73 -29.10 7.07
C ALA A 176 -24.20 -27.68 7.34
N GLN A 177 -23.02 -27.58 7.93
CA GLN A 177 -22.31 -26.30 8.11
C GLN A 177 -21.98 -25.66 6.76
N GLU A 178 -21.49 -26.45 5.80
CA GLU A 178 -21.21 -25.97 4.44
C GLU A 178 -22.49 -25.51 3.73
N ARG A 179 -23.61 -26.24 3.89
CA ARG A 179 -24.92 -25.81 3.36
C ARG A 179 -25.38 -24.48 3.95
N LEU A 180 -25.29 -24.31 5.28
CA LEU A 180 -25.62 -23.04 5.93
C LEU A 180 -24.75 -21.91 5.36
N ARG A 181 -23.45 -22.15 5.21
CA ARG A 181 -22.50 -21.17 4.68
C ARG A 181 -22.84 -20.74 3.26
N VAL A 182 -23.07 -21.72 2.37
CA VAL A 182 -23.46 -21.47 0.98
C VAL A 182 -24.79 -20.72 0.92
N ASN A 183 -25.79 -21.14 1.68
CA ASN A 183 -27.09 -20.51 1.72
C ASN A 183 -27.03 -19.07 2.25
N ALA A 184 -26.33 -18.83 3.35
CA ALA A 184 -26.21 -17.52 3.96
C ALA A 184 -25.53 -16.50 3.02
N VAL A 185 -24.40 -16.88 2.41
CA VAL A 185 -23.67 -16.00 1.49
C VAL A 185 -24.43 -15.82 0.17
N THR A 186 -25.09 -16.88 -0.35
CA THR A 186 -25.91 -16.77 -1.57
C THR A 186 -27.15 -15.89 -1.34
N ALA A 187 -27.87 -16.08 -0.23
CA ALA A 187 -29.01 -15.25 0.13
C ALA A 187 -28.60 -13.78 0.29
N PHE A 188 -27.50 -13.53 0.98
CA PHE A 188 -26.95 -12.19 1.15
C PHE A 188 -26.57 -11.56 -0.20
N GLY A 189 -25.84 -12.27 -1.05
CA GLY A 189 -25.42 -11.78 -2.36
C GLY A 189 -26.60 -11.49 -3.29
N LEU A 190 -27.59 -12.40 -3.36
CA LEU A 190 -28.81 -12.18 -4.15
C LEU A 190 -29.65 -11.03 -3.59
N PHE A 191 -29.76 -10.92 -2.27
CA PHE A 191 -30.43 -9.80 -1.63
C PHE A 191 -29.78 -8.47 -2.03
N ARG A 192 -28.45 -8.37 -1.98
CA ARG A 192 -27.71 -7.16 -2.40
C ARG A 192 -27.91 -6.83 -3.88
N VAL A 193 -27.89 -7.81 -4.78
CA VAL A 193 -28.17 -7.58 -6.21
C VAL A 193 -29.60 -7.09 -6.45
N LEU A 194 -30.56 -7.53 -5.62
CA LEU A 194 -31.97 -7.19 -5.80
C LEU A 194 -32.43 -5.94 -5.06
N HIS A 195 -31.80 -5.62 -3.93
CA HIS A 195 -32.12 -4.48 -3.06
C HIS A 195 -31.20 -3.28 -3.36
N GLU A 196 -29.95 -3.54 -3.73
CA GLU A 196 -28.94 -2.52 -4.00
C GLU A 196 -28.42 -2.64 -5.44
N HIS A 197 -27.74 -1.61 -5.92
CA HIS A 197 -27.21 -1.57 -7.29
C HIS A 197 -25.93 -2.40 -7.45
N TRP A 198 -25.84 -3.56 -6.78
CA TRP A 198 -24.73 -4.49 -6.96
C TRP A 198 -24.71 -5.00 -8.40
N THR A 199 -23.52 -5.00 -8.99
CA THR A 199 -23.34 -5.53 -10.35
C THR A 199 -23.21 -7.05 -10.31
N ALA A 200 -23.51 -7.69 -11.45
CA ALA A 200 -23.28 -9.13 -11.60
C ALA A 200 -21.80 -9.50 -11.34
N ASP A 201 -20.86 -8.63 -11.70
CA ASP A 201 -19.43 -8.83 -11.47
C ASP A 201 -19.05 -8.84 -9.99
N GLN A 202 -19.69 -8.00 -9.16
CA GLN A 202 -19.49 -7.99 -7.71
C GLN A 202 -20.00 -9.28 -7.09
N PHE A 203 -21.20 -9.71 -7.49
CA PHE A 203 -21.77 -10.99 -7.05
C PHE A 203 -20.89 -12.17 -7.45
N ILE A 204 -20.47 -12.27 -8.72
CA ILE A 204 -19.61 -13.34 -9.21
C ILE A 204 -18.27 -13.35 -8.46
N GLY A 205 -17.68 -12.18 -8.22
CA GLY A 205 -16.43 -12.04 -7.47
C GLY A 205 -16.53 -12.59 -6.04
N ASP A 206 -17.56 -12.19 -5.30
CA ASP A 206 -17.78 -12.66 -3.92
C ASP A 206 -18.08 -14.16 -3.87
N MET A 207 -18.90 -14.65 -4.80
CA MET A 207 -19.22 -16.08 -4.90
C MET A 207 -17.99 -16.91 -5.28
N ALA A 208 -17.14 -16.42 -6.18
CA ALA A 208 -15.90 -17.09 -6.57
C ALA A 208 -14.89 -17.15 -5.43
N ALA A 209 -14.75 -16.07 -4.66
CA ALA A 209 -13.83 -16.01 -3.54
C ALA A 209 -14.23 -16.95 -2.39
N TRP A 210 -15.53 -17.02 -2.08
CA TRP A 210 -15.99 -17.67 -0.86
C TRP A 210 -16.72 -18.99 -1.09
N ILE A 211 -17.50 -19.17 -2.16
CA ILE A 211 -18.30 -20.38 -2.37
C ILE A 211 -17.71 -21.29 -3.45
N TRP A 212 -17.37 -20.76 -4.63
CA TRP A 212 -16.91 -21.56 -5.76
C TRP A 212 -15.40 -21.86 -5.75
N ASN A 213 -14.73 -21.64 -4.61
CA ASN A 213 -13.30 -21.89 -4.43
C ASN A 213 -13.00 -23.38 -4.12
N ALA A 214 -13.55 -24.28 -4.93
CA ALA A 214 -13.25 -25.70 -4.81
C ALA A 214 -11.84 -26.00 -5.36
N PRO A 215 -11.09 -26.93 -4.74
CA PRO A 215 -9.81 -27.34 -5.28
C PRO A 215 -9.97 -27.92 -6.69
N ARG A 216 -9.01 -27.63 -7.56
CA ARG A 216 -9.03 -28.08 -8.95
C ARG A 216 -8.99 -29.61 -9.02
N ASP A 217 -10.02 -30.21 -9.60
CA ASP A 217 -10.01 -31.63 -9.94
C ASP A 217 -8.97 -31.89 -11.05
N ARG A 218 -8.14 -32.92 -10.86
CA ARG A 218 -7.11 -33.33 -11.81
C ARG A 218 -7.66 -34.27 -12.89
N SER A 219 -8.85 -34.81 -12.70
CA SER A 219 -9.50 -35.72 -13.66
C SER A 219 -10.17 -34.97 -14.80
N VAL A 220 -9.46 -34.82 -15.92
CA VAL A 220 -9.98 -34.19 -17.15
C VAL A 220 -11.30 -34.83 -17.64
N PRO A 221 -11.45 -36.17 -17.69
CA PRO A 221 -12.69 -36.79 -18.16
C PRO A 221 -13.91 -36.48 -17.28
N ARG A 222 -13.71 -36.45 -15.95
CA ARG A 222 -14.77 -36.12 -15.00
C ARG A 222 -15.21 -34.66 -15.14
N VAL A 223 -14.26 -33.74 -15.26
CA VAL A 223 -14.54 -32.32 -15.50
C VAL A 223 -15.28 -32.14 -16.84
N ALA A 224 -14.82 -32.80 -17.90
CA ALA A 224 -15.47 -32.74 -19.21
C ALA A 224 -16.92 -33.25 -19.16
N ALA A 225 -17.19 -34.36 -18.45
CA ALA A 225 -18.55 -34.87 -18.27
C ALA A 225 -19.44 -33.91 -17.45
N LEU A 226 -18.91 -33.28 -16.41
CA LEU A 226 -19.63 -32.27 -15.62
C LEU A 226 -19.98 -31.03 -16.46
N LEU A 227 -19.03 -30.55 -17.27
CA LEU A 227 -19.28 -29.41 -18.16
C LEU A 227 -20.27 -29.75 -19.27
N ALA A 228 -20.20 -30.96 -19.84
CA ALA A 228 -21.12 -31.42 -20.88
C ALA A 228 -22.57 -31.60 -20.37
N THR A 229 -22.74 -31.89 -19.07
CA THR A 229 -24.05 -32.07 -18.44
C THR A 229 -24.64 -30.77 -17.88
N ALA A 230 -23.86 -29.70 -17.82
CA ALA A 230 -24.33 -28.39 -17.37
C ALA A 230 -25.28 -27.77 -18.41
N LYS A 231 -26.57 -27.64 -18.07
CA LYS A 231 -27.62 -27.19 -19.00
C LYS A 231 -27.76 -25.66 -19.14
N ASN A 232 -26.88 -24.86 -18.53
CA ASN A 232 -27.01 -23.40 -18.48
C ASN A 232 -25.81 -22.70 -19.13
N ASN A 233 -25.82 -22.63 -20.47
CA ASN A 233 -24.76 -22.05 -21.27
C ASN A 233 -24.57 -20.54 -21.00
N ASP A 234 -25.66 -19.83 -20.70
CA ASP A 234 -25.61 -18.38 -20.45
C ASP A 234 -24.85 -18.08 -19.15
N ALA A 235 -25.13 -18.83 -18.07
CA ALA A 235 -24.42 -18.68 -16.81
C ALA A 235 -22.92 -19.02 -16.95
N LEU A 236 -22.59 -20.11 -17.64
CA LEU A 236 -21.20 -20.48 -17.91
C LEU A 236 -20.47 -19.43 -18.74
N SER A 237 -21.14 -18.83 -19.72
CA SER A 237 -20.57 -17.77 -20.55
C SER A 237 -20.29 -16.50 -19.75
N GLN A 238 -21.19 -16.12 -18.84
CA GLN A 238 -20.99 -14.96 -17.95
C GLN A 238 -19.80 -15.17 -17.01
N LEU A 239 -19.70 -16.35 -16.39
CA LEU A 239 -18.57 -16.70 -15.52
C LEU A 239 -17.24 -16.72 -16.28
N SER A 240 -17.23 -17.26 -17.50
CA SER A 240 -16.04 -17.30 -18.36
C SER A 240 -15.56 -15.89 -18.70
N ARG A 241 -16.47 -14.99 -19.12
CA ARG A 241 -16.13 -13.59 -19.45
C ARG A 241 -15.62 -12.84 -18.23
N HIS A 242 -16.28 -12.99 -17.08
CA HIS A 242 -15.81 -12.37 -15.83
C HIS A 242 -14.39 -12.82 -15.48
N SER A 243 -14.12 -14.12 -15.55
CA SER A 243 -12.80 -14.68 -15.27
C SER A 243 -11.74 -14.21 -16.27
N GLU A 244 -12.10 -14.06 -17.54
CA GLU A 244 -11.22 -13.52 -18.58
C GLU A 244 -10.86 -12.05 -18.31
N VAL A 245 -11.85 -11.22 -18.00
CA VAL A 245 -11.62 -9.80 -17.63
C VAL A 245 -10.71 -9.71 -16.41
N ARG A 246 -10.99 -10.50 -15.36
CA ARG A 246 -10.14 -10.55 -14.16
C ARG A 246 -8.70 -10.98 -14.45
N LEU A 247 -8.53 -11.95 -15.37
CA LEU A 247 -7.20 -12.38 -15.79
C LEU A 247 -6.46 -11.25 -16.51
N GLN A 248 -7.13 -10.54 -17.42
CA GLN A 248 -6.56 -9.38 -18.13
C GLN A 248 -6.23 -8.21 -17.19
N GLU A 249 -7.09 -7.93 -16.21
CA GLU A 249 -6.82 -6.94 -15.16
C GLU A 249 -5.59 -7.34 -14.34
N SER A 250 -5.49 -8.62 -13.97
CA SER A 250 -4.34 -9.13 -13.23
C SER A 250 -3.04 -9.04 -14.05
N THR A 251 -3.04 -9.39 -15.33
CA THR A 251 -1.84 -9.31 -16.19
C THR A 251 -1.41 -7.87 -16.41
N THR A 252 -2.37 -6.96 -16.63
CA THR A 252 -2.04 -5.54 -16.79
C THR A 252 -1.54 -4.92 -15.48
N ALA A 253 -2.07 -5.33 -14.32
CA ALA A 253 -1.56 -4.91 -13.02
C ALA A 253 -0.13 -5.39 -12.77
N THR A 254 0.19 -6.65 -13.09
CA THR A 254 1.56 -7.18 -12.93
C THR A 254 2.54 -6.52 -13.90
N GLU A 255 2.15 -6.28 -15.15
CA GLU A 255 2.96 -5.53 -16.12
C GLU A 255 3.25 -4.11 -15.64
N LYS A 256 2.25 -3.40 -15.10
CA LYS A 256 2.43 -2.07 -14.50
C LYS A 256 3.36 -2.11 -13.30
N ALA A 257 3.21 -3.10 -12.41
CA ALA A 257 4.07 -3.26 -11.25
C ALA A 257 5.54 -3.53 -11.66
N LEU A 258 5.76 -4.39 -12.65
CA LEU A 258 7.09 -4.65 -13.21
C LEU A 258 7.70 -3.40 -13.87
N ALA A 259 6.89 -2.64 -14.61
CA ALA A 259 7.34 -1.39 -15.23
C ALA A 259 7.71 -0.33 -14.17
N GLN A 260 6.95 -0.25 -13.07
CA GLN A 260 7.25 0.64 -11.96
C GLN A 260 8.54 0.23 -11.25
N ALA A 261 8.70 -1.06 -10.92
CA ALA A 261 9.91 -1.58 -10.29
C ALA A 261 11.17 -1.27 -11.13
N ARG A 262 11.11 -1.46 -12.46
CA ARG A 262 12.21 -1.10 -13.37
C ARG A 262 12.53 0.39 -13.36
N ARG A 263 11.51 1.26 -13.29
CA ARG A 263 11.72 2.71 -13.21
C ARG A 263 12.36 3.11 -11.89
N GLU A 264 11.96 2.49 -10.79
CA GLU A 264 12.54 2.71 -9.46
C GLU A 264 13.99 2.23 -9.42
N GLU A 265 14.29 1.08 -10.02
CA GLU A 265 15.66 0.56 -10.15
C GLU A 265 16.55 1.53 -10.94
N LEU A 266 16.11 2.02 -12.11
CA LEU A 266 16.88 3.01 -12.88
C LEU A 266 17.09 4.33 -12.12
N ARG A 267 16.07 4.76 -11.35
CA ARG A 267 16.20 5.94 -10.47
C ARG A 267 17.21 5.69 -9.35
N ALA A 268 17.21 4.51 -8.76
CA ALA A 268 18.18 4.14 -7.73
C ALA A 268 19.60 4.12 -8.29
N VAL A 269 19.82 3.52 -9.47
CA VAL A 269 21.13 3.47 -10.14
C VAL A 269 21.64 4.89 -10.46
N THR A 270 20.78 5.75 -11.01
CA THR A 270 21.16 7.14 -11.32
C THR A 270 21.42 7.97 -10.05
N ALA A 271 20.61 7.78 -9.00
CA ALA A 271 20.83 8.41 -7.71
C ALA A 271 22.16 7.95 -7.09
N GLU A 272 22.46 6.65 -7.11
CA GLU A 272 23.72 6.11 -6.58
C GLU A 272 24.94 6.65 -7.35
N ALA A 273 24.86 6.71 -8.69
CA ALA A 273 25.91 7.32 -9.50
C ALA A 273 26.12 8.80 -9.16
N SER A 274 25.03 9.56 -8.97
CA SER A 274 25.11 10.97 -8.56
C SER A 274 25.68 11.14 -7.16
N ALA A 275 25.31 10.26 -6.21
CA ALA A 275 25.82 10.28 -4.85
C ALA A 275 27.32 9.99 -4.80
N LYS A 276 27.80 8.98 -5.57
CA LYS A 276 29.23 8.67 -5.71
C LYS A 276 30.02 9.83 -6.32
N ARG A 277 29.44 10.52 -7.30
CA ARG A 277 30.07 11.70 -7.90
C ARG A 277 30.18 12.84 -6.89
N LEU A 278 29.09 13.16 -6.19
CA LEU A 278 29.07 14.22 -5.18
C LEU A 278 30.00 13.90 -4.00
N SER A 279 30.12 12.64 -3.59
CA SER A 279 31.06 12.24 -2.54
C SER A 279 32.51 12.45 -2.98
N SER A 280 32.85 12.10 -4.23
CA SER A 280 34.17 12.36 -4.82
C SER A 280 34.47 13.86 -4.89
N GLU A 281 33.52 14.68 -5.36
CA GLU A 281 33.67 16.15 -5.42
C GLU A 281 33.82 16.77 -4.03
N LEU A 282 33.13 16.24 -3.01
CA LEU A 282 33.26 16.66 -1.62
C LEU A 282 34.63 16.32 -1.04
N GLU A 283 35.13 15.11 -1.29
CA GLU A 283 36.46 14.68 -0.84
C GLU A 283 37.56 15.54 -1.48
N GLU A 284 37.47 15.83 -2.78
CA GLU A 284 38.38 16.75 -3.45
C GLU A 284 38.32 18.16 -2.86
N ALA A 285 37.12 18.69 -2.58
CA ALA A 285 36.96 20.00 -1.97
C ALA A 285 37.57 20.04 -0.56
N ILE A 286 37.35 19.00 0.25
CA ILE A 286 37.97 18.87 1.58
C ILE A 286 39.50 18.89 1.46
N ALA A 287 40.08 18.11 0.54
CA ALA A 287 41.52 18.08 0.32
C ALA A 287 42.07 19.47 -0.07
N ARG A 288 41.43 20.15 -1.02
CA ARG A 288 41.82 21.52 -1.44
C ARG A 288 41.74 22.52 -0.30
N THR A 289 40.69 22.45 0.53
CA THR A 289 40.58 23.35 1.69
C THR A 289 41.64 23.07 2.76
N ALA A 290 42.05 21.82 2.92
CA ALA A 290 43.13 21.45 3.83
C ALA A 290 44.49 21.98 3.34
N GLU A 291 44.77 21.87 2.04
CA GLU A 291 45.97 22.40 1.39
C GLU A 291 46.04 23.93 1.53
N LEU A 292 44.98 24.65 1.15
CA LEU A 292 44.92 26.11 1.29
C LEU A 292 45.06 26.58 2.74
N ARG A 293 44.54 25.83 3.71
CA ARG A 293 44.75 26.12 5.15
C ARG A 293 46.21 25.94 5.56
N ALA A 294 46.87 24.88 5.09
CA ALA A 294 48.28 24.65 5.37
C ALA A 294 49.18 25.73 4.76
N GLU A 295 48.88 26.17 3.54
CA GLU A 295 49.55 27.29 2.88
C GLU A 295 49.35 28.59 3.65
N ALA A 296 48.11 28.90 4.05
CA ALA A 296 47.81 30.09 4.82
C ALA A 296 48.55 30.12 6.17
N GLU A 297 48.65 29.00 6.87
CA GLU A 297 49.43 28.90 8.11
C GLU A 297 50.94 29.05 7.87
N THR A 298 51.45 28.51 6.77
CA THR A 298 52.86 28.67 6.38
C THR A 298 53.18 30.13 6.07
N LEU A 299 52.31 30.81 5.30
CA LEU A 299 52.44 32.23 4.98
C LEU A 299 52.34 33.10 6.23
N LYS A 300 51.41 32.82 7.16
CA LYS A 300 51.33 33.52 8.45
C LYS A 300 52.60 33.39 9.27
N ARG A 301 53.17 32.18 9.36
CA ARG A 301 54.45 31.96 10.07
C ARG A 301 55.58 32.73 9.43
N ARG A 302 55.68 32.72 8.09
CA ARG A 302 56.70 33.48 7.36
C ARG A 302 56.56 34.99 7.58
N LEU A 303 55.34 35.51 7.51
CA LEU A 303 55.05 36.92 7.76
C LEU A 303 55.41 37.31 9.20
N SER A 304 55.05 36.49 10.19
CA SER A 304 55.40 36.73 11.59
C SER A 304 56.91 36.72 11.82
N ALA A 305 57.64 35.81 11.15
CA ALA A 305 59.09 35.75 11.23
C ALA A 305 59.74 37.00 10.60
N GLU A 306 59.27 37.44 9.44
CA GLU A 306 59.76 38.70 8.84
C GLU A 306 59.43 39.92 9.70
N GLN A 307 58.24 40.00 10.28
CA GLN A 307 57.88 41.08 11.20
C GLN A 307 58.78 41.09 12.43
N SER A 308 59.06 39.93 13.02
CA SER A 308 59.98 39.81 14.15
C SER A 308 61.39 40.25 13.78
N ASN A 309 61.90 39.83 12.62
CA ASN A 309 63.22 40.23 12.14
C ASN A 309 63.29 41.74 11.92
N ARG A 310 62.26 42.35 11.31
CA ARG A 310 62.20 43.81 11.13
C ARG A 310 62.19 44.57 12.45
N VAL A 311 61.51 44.06 13.49
CA VAL A 311 61.51 44.69 14.81
C VAL A 311 62.91 44.62 15.44
N VAL A 312 63.61 43.49 15.28
CA VAL A 312 64.99 43.33 15.73
C VAL A 312 65.93 44.28 14.98
N ASP A 313 65.84 44.33 13.65
CA ASP A 313 66.64 45.24 12.82
C ASP A 313 66.38 46.71 13.18
N GLN A 314 65.11 47.10 13.38
CA GLN A 314 64.73 48.43 13.83
C GLN A 314 65.30 48.75 15.22
N SER A 315 65.27 47.79 16.16
CA SER A 315 65.87 47.97 17.48
C SER A 315 67.39 48.19 17.38
N HIS A 316 68.09 47.38 16.57
CA HIS A 316 69.52 47.55 16.34
C HIS A 316 69.85 48.92 15.75
N HIS A 317 69.08 49.39 14.76
CA HIS A 317 69.27 50.72 14.20
C HIS A 317 69.03 51.85 15.21
N VAL A 318 68.05 51.70 16.11
CA VAL A 318 67.79 52.66 17.18
C VAL A 318 68.92 52.67 18.21
N ASP A 319 69.39 51.50 18.63
CA ASP A 319 70.51 51.36 19.58
C ASP A 319 71.80 51.96 19.00
N ASP A 320 72.11 51.67 17.73
CA ASP A 320 73.25 52.23 17.01
C ASP A 320 73.15 53.76 16.93
N TYR A 321 71.96 54.29 16.65
CA TYR A 321 71.71 55.73 16.61
C TYR A 321 71.92 56.38 17.99
N GLU A 322 71.37 55.82 19.07
CA GLU A 322 71.53 56.36 20.42
C GLU A 322 72.99 56.25 20.92
N ALA A 323 73.70 55.18 20.54
CA ALA A 323 75.13 55.04 20.82
C ALA A 323 75.95 56.12 20.12
N LEU A 324 75.70 56.34 18.81
CA LEU A 324 76.36 57.39 18.04
C LEU A 324 76.04 58.77 18.61
N ARG A 325 74.76 59.04 18.90
CA ARG A 325 74.30 60.30 19.51
C ARG A 325 74.98 60.57 20.85
N THR A 326 75.02 59.57 21.73
CA THR A 326 75.69 59.68 23.04
C THR A 326 77.18 59.95 22.87
N GLN A 327 77.85 59.26 21.94
CA GLN A 327 79.26 59.47 21.64
C GLN A 327 79.51 60.91 21.16
N VAL A 328 78.72 61.40 20.20
CA VAL A 328 78.82 62.75 19.65
C VAL A 328 78.60 63.79 20.75
N ILE A 329 77.56 63.64 21.59
CA ILE A 329 77.29 64.55 22.72
C ILE A 329 78.47 64.59 23.69
N ARG A 330 79.02 63.44 24.10
CA ARG A 330 80.16 63.38 25.03
C ARG A 330 81.39 64.07 24.46
N ARG A 331 81.64 63.92 23.15
CA ARG A 331 82.78 64.54 22.47
C ARG A 331 82.62 66.05 22.33
N LEU A 332 81.45 66.51 21.87
CA LEU A 332 81.12 67.93 21.80
C LEU A 332 81.22 68.58 23.19
N THR A 333 80.78 67.90 24.24
CA THR A 333 80.91 68.38 25.63
C THR A 333 82.38 68.56 26.04
N ARG A 334 83.23 67.57 25.77
CA ARG A 334 84.68 67.67 26.05
C ARG A 334 85.36 68.79 25.26
N GLN A 335 84.97 68.98 24.00
CA GLN A 335 85.48 70.06 23.15
C GLN A 335 85.02 71.43 23.67
N ALA A 336 83.75 71.55 24.08
CA ALA A 336 83.24 72.77 24.71
C ALA A 336 83.98 73.10 26.02
N GLU A 337 84.31 72.10 26.85
CA GLU A 337 85.13 72.29 28.05
C GLU A 337 86.56 72.77 27.73
N LEU A 338 87.21 72.20 26.69
CA LEU A 338 88.53 72.63 26.24
C LEU A 338 88.52 74.08 25.73
N LEU A 339 87.53 74.44 24.93
CA LEU A 339 87.35 75.81 24.43
C LEU A 339 87.05 76.78 25.59
N ASN A 340 86.25 76.38 26.58
CA ASN A 340 85.97 77.21 27.75
C ASN A 340 87.24 77.44 28.60
N LYS A 341 88.11 76.44 28.72
CA LYS A 341 89.43 76.57 29.36
C LYS A 341 90.34 77.51 28.57
N GLY A 342 90.37 77.39 27.24
CA GLY A 342 91.11 78.31 26.37
C GLY A 342 90.62 79.76 26.49
N LEU A 343 89.30 79.97 26.51
CA LEU A 343 88.69 81.28 26.68
C LEU A 343 88.98 81.88 28.07
N HIS A 344 88.99 81.06 29.12
CA HIS A 344 89.44 81.46 30.45
C HIS A 344 90.93 81.85 30.48
N ALA A 345 91.79 81.14 29.75
CA ALA A 345 93.21 81.48 29.61
C ALA A 345 93.44 82.82 28.87
N LEU A 346 92.65 83.10 27.82
CA LEU A 346 92.66 84.41 27.13
C LEU A 346 92.28 85.54 28.09
N ARG A 347 91.19 85.36 28.85
CA ARG A 347 90.71 86.37 29.82
C ARG A 347 91.72 86.71 30.91
N ASN A 348 92.62 85.77 31.23
CA ASN A 348 93.63 85.93 32.27
C ASN A 348 95.05 86.22 31.72
N GLY A 349 95.15 86.66 30.45
CA GLY A 349 96.41 87.15 29.87
C GLY A 349 97.43 86.08 29.45
N SER A 350 97.01 84.80 29.36
CA SER A 350 97.88 83.68 28.96
C SER A 350 97.58 83.25 27.52
N ALA A 351 97.89 84.10 26.55
CA ALA A 351 97.57 83.87 25.13
C ALA A 351 98.15 82.56 24.58
N ASN A 352 99.41 82.25 24.87
CA ASN A 352 100.06 81.02 24.41
C ASN A 352 99.36 79.74 24.90
N VAL A 353 98.77 79.79 26.11
CA VAL A 353 98.04 78.66 26.69
C VAL A 353 96.67 78.49 26.02
N ALA A 354 96.05 79.61 25.64
CA ALA A 354 94.78 79.57 24.92
C ALA A 354 94.89 78.98 23.52
N ASP A 355 95.94 79.36 22.77
CA ASP A 355 96.21 78.81 21.44
C ASP A 355 96.37 77.28 21.50
N GLU A 356 97.08 76.75 22.52
CA GLU A 356 97.22 75.30 22.72
C GLU A 356 95.88 74.59 22.99
N PHE A 357 94.96 75.22 23.74
CA PHE A 357 93.63 74.66 23.99
C PHE A 357 92.73 74.72 22.75
N VAL A 358 92.84 75.77 21.94
CA VAL A 358 92.09 75.93 20.68
C VAL A 358 92.59 74.94 19.63
N ASP A 359 93.91 74.80 19.45
CA ASP A 359 94.51 73.86 18.51
C ASP A 359 94.15 72.41 18.86
N ARG A 360 94.16 72.06 20.15
CA ARG A 360 93.71 70.74 20.61
C ARG A 360 92.22 70.50 20.38
N ALA A 361 91.38 71.51 20.59
CA ALA A 361 89.95 71.40 20.32
C ALA A 361 89.66 71.26 18.83
N MET A 362 90.32 72.05 17.98
CA MET A 362 90.18 71.97 16.52
C MET A 362 90.68 70.63 15.97
N SER A 363 91.87 70.18 16.37
CA SER A 363 92.39 68.86 15.95
C SER A 363 91.45 67.71 16.35
N ALA A 364 90.82 67.82 17.53
CA ALA A 364 89.84 66.85 17.99
C ALA A 364 88.50 66.91 17.23
N ILE A 365 88.10 68.09 16.72
CA ILE A 365 86.91 68.25 15.86
C ILE A 365 87.20 67.67 14.48
N ASP A 366 88.32 68.03 13.87
CA ASP A 366 88.68 67.58 12.52
C ASP A 366 88.81 66.07 12.42
N SER A 367 89.41 65.44 13.45
CA SER A 367 89.50 63.97 13.52
C SER A 367 88.13 63.28 13.65
N GLU A 368 87.15 63.88 14.34
CA GLU A 368 85.80 63.30 14.43
C GLU A 368 84.97 63.55 13.17
N VAL A 369 85.14 64.70 12.52
CA VAL A 369 84.52 64.97 11.22
C VAL A 369 85.03 63.98 10.17
N ALA A 370 86.33 63.70 10.14
CA ALA A 370 86.90 62.68 9.26
C ALA A 370 86.28 61.30 9.55
N ARG A 371 86.24 60.89 10.82
CA ARG A 371 85.65 59.60 11.21
C ARG A 371 84.17 59.47 10.86
N LEU A 372 83.37 60.54 11.03
CA LEU A 372 81.94 60.52 10.69
C LEU A 372 81.72 60.40 9.17
N LYS A 373 82.57 61.05 8.36
CA LYS A 373 82.54 60.89 6.90
C LYS A 373 82.91 59.48 6.47
N ASP A 374 83.94 58.89 7.07
CA ASP A 374 84.34 57.50 6.77
C ASP A 374 83.22 56.49 7.13
N LEU A 375 82.47 56.76 8.20
CA LEU A 375 81.29 55.95 8.58
C LEU A 375 80.09 56.12 7.65
N GLU A 376 80.01 57.24 6.93
CA GLU A 376 78.96 57.54 5.94
C GLU A 376 79.28 56.88 4.59
N GLU A 377 80.56 56.85 4.19
CA GLU A 377 81.05 56.19 2.97
C GLU A 377 81.00 54.65 3.07
N GLY A 378 81.16 54.07 4.27
CA GLY A 378 81.02 52.63 4.49
C GLY A 378 79.58 52.08 4.48
N ARG A 379 78.56 52.93 4.27
CA ARG A 379 77.13 52.55 4.24
C ARG A 379 76.47 52.62 2.85
N GLN A 380 77.20 53.00 1.80
CA GLN A 380 76.78 52.88 0.39
C GLN A 380 77.22 51.53 -0.19
#